data_AF-A0A9X3XMF2-F1
#
_entry.id   AF-A0A9X3XMF2-F1
#
_cell.length_a   1.000
_cell.length_b   1.000
_cell.length_c   1.000
_cell.angle_alpha   90.00
_cell.angle_beta   90.00
_cell.angle_gamma   90.00
#
_symmetry.space_group_name_H-M   'P 1'
#
loop_
_entity.id
_entity.type
_entity.pdbx_description
1 polymer ?
#
loop_
_entity_poly.entity_id
_entity_poly.type
_entity_poly.pdbx_seq_one_letter_code
_entity_poly.pdbx_strand_id
1 'polypeptide(L)' 'MKVKIVCDRDNETKEVELPMNEDILLKIQGSVLDRDTIGYISGANVKYYDENGNEIENIFLLNKQLQK' A
#
# COMPACT_ATOMS: atom_id res chain seq x y z
N MET A 1 5.82 6.73 -10.19
CA MET A 1 4.85 7.48 -9.36
C MET A 1 5.07 7.12 -7.91
N LYS A 2 5.26 8.12 -7.05
CA LYS A 2 5.44 7.88 -5.61
C LYS A 2 4.07 7.68 -4.95
N VAL A 3 3.95 6.61 -4.15
CA VAL A 3 2.72 6.30 -3.40
C VAL A 3 3.05 6.07 -1.93
N LYS A 4 2.27 6.70 -1.07
CA LYS A 4 2.33 6.56 0.38
C LYS A 4 1.30 5.53 0.82
N ILE A 5 1.75 4.47 1.47
CA ILE A 5 0.94 3.42 2.08
C ILE A 5 0.86 3.74 3.57
N VAL A 6 -0.35 3.87 4.11
CA VAL A 6 -0.58 4.30 5.50
C VAL A 6 -1.48 3.29 6.20
N CYS A 7 -1.06 2.82 7.38
CA CYS A 7 -1.90 2.06 8.28
C CYS A 7 -2.81 3.02 9.05
N ASP A 8 -4.13 2.92 8.88
CA ASP A 8 -5.11 3.78 9.56
C ASP A 8 -5.14 3.59 11.08
N ARG A 9 -4.63 2.46 11.59
CA ARG A 9 -4.68 2.13 13.01
C ARG A 9 -3.61 2.85 13.82
N ASP A 10 -2.37 2.81 13.35
CA ASP A 10 -1.17 3.28 14.07
C ASP A 10 -0.39 4.34 13.28
N ASN A 11 -0.90 4.74 12.10
CA ASN A 11 -0.27 5.67 11.17
C ASN A 11 1.10 5.21 10.65
N GLU A 12 1.43 3.91 10.80
CA GLU A 12 2.63 3.37 10.17
C GLU A 12 2.58 3.64 8.66
N THR A 13 3.69 4.14 8.14
CA THR A 13 3.75 4.63 6.78
C THR A 13 4.94 4.01 6.06
N LYS A 14 4.72 3.58 4.81
CA LYS A 14 5.80 3.29 3.85
C LYS A 14 5.56 3.99 2.54
N GLU A 15 6.63 4.36 1.87
CA GLU A 15 6.58 4.95 0.54
C GLU A 15 7.13 3.95 -0.48
N VAL A 16 6.47 3.87 -1.63
CA VAL A 16 6.86 2.99 -2.74
C VAL A 16 6.85 3.77 -4.05
N GLU A 17 7.66 3.32 -5.00
CA GLU A 17 7.58 3.80 -6.38
C GLU A 17 6.87 2.75 -7.23
N LEU A 18 5.80 3.19 -7.91
CA LEU A 18 5.10 2.40 -8.91
C LEU A 18 5.50 2.82 -10.34
N PRO A 19 5.51 1.90 -11.31
CA PRO A 19 5.17 0.50 -11.15
C PRO A 19 6.28 -0.31 -10.46
N MET A 20 5.90 -1.36 -9.74
CA MET A 20 6.82 -2.31 -9.13
C MET A 20 6.28 -3.75 -9.21
N ASN A 21 7.13 -4.73 -8.89
CA ASN A 21 6.72 -6.13 -8.80
C ASN A 21 5.59 -6.32 -7.76
N GLU A 22 4.53 -7.02 -8.16
CA GLU A 22 3.31 -7.18 -7.36
C GLU A 22 3.53 -7.94 -6.05
N ASP A 23 4.41 -8.97 -6.05
CA ASP A 23 4.75 -9.72 -4.84
C ASP A 23 5.49 -8.84 -3.83
N ILE A 24 6.34 -7.93 -4.30
CA ILE A 24 7.04 -6.96 -3.45
C ILE A 24 6.02 -5.96 -2.88
N LEU A 25 5.11 -5.45 -3.70
CA LEU A 25 4.05 -4.54 -3.26
C LEU A 25 3.18 -5.18 -2.17
N LEU A 26 2.80 -6.44 -2.35
CA LEU A 26 2.03 -7.20 -1.37
C LEU A 26 2.79 -7.40 -0.05
N LYS A 27 4.11 -7.67 -0.11
CA LYS A 27 4.96 -7.75 1.09
C LYS A 27 5.04 -6.43 1.84
N ILE A 28 5.20 -5.31 1.12
CA ILE A 28 5.25 -3.99 1.74
C ILE A 28 3.92 -3.66 2.41
N GLN A 29 2.79 -3.85 1.73
CA GLN A 29 1.46 -3.70 2.33
C GLN A 29 1.31 -4.57 3.60
N GLY A 30 1.76 -5.83 3.54
CA GLY A 30 1.75 -6.72 4.70
C GLY A 30 2.63 -6.25 5.86
N SER A 31 3.77 -5.62 5.58
CA SER A 31 4.65 -5.06 6.62
C SER A 31 4.07 -3.82 7.28
N VAL A 32 3.36 -2.96 6.54
CA VAL A 32 2.65 -1.79 7.11
C VAL A 32 1.51 -2.23 8.03
N LEU A 33 0.98 -3.44 7.82
CA LEU A 33 -0.10 -4.02 8.61
C LEU A 33 0.37 -4.81 9.84
N ASP A 34 1.69 -4.90 10.09
CA ASP A 34 2.29 -5.74 11.13
C ASP A 34 1.70 -7.18 11.19
N ARG A 35 1.79 -7.89 10.06
CA ARG A 35 1.27 -9.28 9.94
C ARG A 35 1.98 -10.30 10.82
N ASP A 36 3.09 -9.95 11.49
CA ASP A 36 3.79 -10.86 12.40
C ASP A 36 3.08 -10.98 13.76
N THR A 37 2.21 -10.03 14.13
CA THR A 37 1.50 -10.05 15.42
C THR A 37 -0.02 -10.19 15.32
N ILE A 38 -0.63 -9.92 14.17
CA ILE A 38 -2.10 -9.79 14.06
C ILE A 38 -2.62 -10.58 12.86
N GLY A 39 -3.14 -11.78 13.15
CA GLY A 39 -3.74 -12.65 12.16
C GLY A 39 -4.77 -11.93 11.28
N TYR A 40 -4.73 -12.24 9.98
CA TYR A 40 -5.72 -11.90 8.94
C TYR A 40 -6.50 -10.60 9.20
N ILE A 41 -5.84 -9.45 9.01
CA ILE A 41 -6.54 -8.17 8.95
C ILE A 41 -7.35 -8.17 7.66
N SER A 42 -8.64 -8.50 7.80
CA SER A 42 -9.70 -8.19 6.86
C SER A 42 -9.58 -6.73 6.45
N GLY A 43 -9.58 -6.46 5.14
CA GLY A 43 -9.36 -5.12 4.59
C GLY A 43 -10.15 -4.04 5.31
N ALA A 44 -9.45 -3.12 5.95
CA ALA A 44 -9.98 -1.86 6.48
C ALA A 44 -8.91 -0.91 7.04
N ASN A 45 -7.64 -1.34 7.18
CA ASN A 45 -6.64 -0.54 7.89
C ASN A 45 -5.53 0.03 6.99
N VAL A 46 -5.62 -0.02 5.66
CA VAL A 46 -4.58 0.59 4.79
C VAL A 46 -5.20 1.54 3.79
N LYS A 47 -4.70 2.77 3.79
CA LYS A 47 -4.97 3.76 2.75
C LYS A 47 -3.72 4.04 1.93
N TYR A 48 -3.96 4.51 0.71
CA TYR A 48 -2.91 4.79 -0.25
C TYR A 48 -3.08 6.22 -0.74
N TYR A 49 -1.99 6.97 -0.85
CA TYR A 49 -2.03 8.35 -1.32
C TYR A 49 -0.98 8.56 -2.38
N ASP A 50 -1.31 9.32 -3.43
CA ASP A 50 -0.32 9.79 -4.39
C ASP A 50 0.57 10.90 -3.80
N GLU A 51 1.51 11.37 -4.60
CA GLU A 51 2.41 12.47 -4.24
C GLU A 51 1.71 13.82 -3.96
N ASN A 52 0.47 13.99 -4.44
CA ASN A 52 -0.35 15.18 -4.21
C ASN A 52 -1.28 15.03 -3.00
N GLY A 53 -1.29 13.87 -2.34
CA GLY A 53 -2.17 13.55 -1.22
C GLY A 53 -3.57 13.08 -1.63
N ASN A 54 -3.80 12.75 -2.90
CA ASN A 54 -5.06 12.16 -3.33
C ASN A 54 -5.12 10.69 -2.96
N GLU A 55 -6.26 10.24 -2.44
CA GLU A 55 -6.46 8.84 -2.08
C GLU A 55 -6.56 7.96 -3.33
N ILE A 56 -5.87 6.82 -3.30
CA ILE A 56 -5.89 5.80 -4.35
C ILE A 56 -6.69 4.62 -3.81
N GLU A 57 -7.86 4.35 -4.38
CA GLU A 57 -8.74 3.26 -3.92
C GLU A 57 -8.10 1.87 -4.11
N ASN A 58 -7.36 1.67 -5.20
CA ASN A 58 -6.76 0.37 -5.52
C ASN A 58 -5.35 0.50 -6.08
N ILE A 59 -4.36 0.39 -5.19
CA ILE A 59 -2.94 0.47 -5.53
C ILE A 59 -2.48 -0.64 -6.51
N PHE A 60 -3.09 -1.83 -6.46
CA PHE A 60 -2.73 -2.94 -7.36
C PHE A 60 -3.21 -2.72 -8.78
N LEU A 61 -4.44 -2.19 -8.94
CA LEU A 61 -4.96 -1.79 -10.24
C LEU A 61 -4.11 -0.69 -10.85
N LEU A 62 -3.76 0.34 -10.08
CA LEU A 62 -2.86 1.41 -10.52
C LEU A 62 -1.48 0.87 -10.92
N ASN A 63 -0.88 0.01 -10.09
CA ASN A 63 0.41 -0.62 -10.38
C ASN A 63 0.40 -1.35 -11.74
N LYS A 64 -0.66 -2.13 -12.00
CA LYS A 64 -0.83 -2.84 -13.28
C LYS A 64 -1.05 -1.90 -14.47
N GLN A 65 -1.76 -0.79 -14.27
CA GLN A 65 -1.96 0.21 -15.32
C GLN A 65 -0.67 0.91 -15.71
N LEU A 66 0.23 1.14 -14.75
CA LEU A 66 1.53 1.81 -14.95
C LEU A 66 2.62 0.90 -15.54
N GLN A 67 2.47 -0.43 -15.49
CA GLN A 67 3.43 -1.39 -16.07
C GLN A 67 3.34 -1.53 -17.61
N LYS A 68 2.48 -0.74 -18.25
CA LYS A 68 2.27 -0.77 -19.71
C LYS A 68 3.42 -0.15 -20.49
#